data_AF-A0A7J2MC35-F1
#
_entry.id   AF-A0A7J2MC35-F1
#
_cell.length_a   1.000
_cell.length_b   1.000
_cell.length_c   1.000
_cell.angle_alpha   90.00
_cell.angle_beta   90.00
_cell.angle_gamma   90.00
#
_symmetry.space_group_name_H-M   'P 1'
#
loop_
_entity.id
_entity.type
_entity.pdbx_description
1 polymer ?
#
loop_
_entity_poly.entity_id
_entity_poly.type
_entity_poly.pdbx_seq_one_letter_code
_entity_poly.pdbx_strand_id
1 'polypeptide(L)'
;MKRIIALSVACILAFTLSVARENPGIEETLQFSEPAFEEHGDYAYVALDACSSMYTEGYPLLPYITKTYTFPLGTKINSIRVIPGDTETITLSKKIAPAPPAVIVGSGDVPQPREGAIYSQDVFYPEAWYRSSITVGIEKGERHTFVTVHVFPVRYNAVRNEAIYVREMTVAVDYTPPSHPLLTNDAYDLLIVAPQKYVSILQPLKDHKDSHGVATIIETTETILSSYSGRDDAEKLK
;
A
#
# COMPACT_ATOMS: atom_id res chain seq x y z
N MET A 1 49.30 8.82 67.09
CA MET A 1 49.23 8.13 65.78
C MET A 1 48.04 7.16 65.81
N LYS A 2 46.87 7.55 65.29
CA LYS A 2 45.69 6.69 65.13
C LYS A 2 45.33 6.71 63.65
N ARG A 3 45.31 5.53 63.03
CA ARG A 3 45.16 5.31 61.59
C ARG A 3 43.68 5.43 61.19
N ILE A 4 43.41 6.24 60.16
CA ILE A 4 42.11 6.37 59.50
C ILE A 4 42.05 5.29 58.42
N ILE A 5 41.01 4.45 58.43
CA ILE A 5 40.66 3.57 57.33
C ILE A 5 39.36 4.15 56.75
N ALA A 6 39.45 4.82 55.61
CA ALA A 6 38.29 5.26 54.84
C ALA A 6 38.01 4.22 53.76
N LEU A 7 36.85 3.57 53.88
CA LEU A 7 36.34 2.57 52.95
C LEU A 7 35.79 3.28 51.71
N SER A 8 36.45 3.12 50.56
CA SER A 8 35.97 3.63 49.27
C SER A 8 34.97 2.64 48.66
N VAL A 9 33.70 3.00 48.64
CA VAL A 9 32.64 2.28 47.92
C VAL A 9 32.68 2.70 46.45
N ALA A 10 33.12 1.81 45.58
CA ALA A 10 33.06 1.98 44.13
C ALA A 10 31.67 1.54 43.63
N CYS A 11 30.79 2.51 43.36
CA CYS A 11 29.54 2.28 42.64
C CYS A 11 29.83 2.15 41.14
N ILE A 12 29.84 0.91 40.64
CA ILE A 12 29.84 0.62 39.20
C ILE A 12 28.41 0.85 38.70
N LEU A 13 28.15 2.00 38.09
CA LEU A 13 26.93 2.24 37.33
C LEU A 13 27.01 1.44 36.02
N ALA A 14 26.35 0.29 35.98
CA ALA A 14 26.10 -0.43 34.74
C ALA A 14 25.03 0.32 33.93
N PHE A 15 25.47 1.13 32.97
CA PHE A 15 24.59 1.77 32.00
C PHE A 15 24.17 0.71 30.98
N THR A 16 23.00 0.09 31.17
CA THR A 16 22.41 -0.78 30.16
C THR A 16 21.91 0.09 29.02
N LEU A 17 22.72 0.22 27.97
CA LEU A 17 22.32 0.82 26.71
C LEU A 17 21.28 -0.12 26.06
N SER A 18 20.00 0.14 26.29
CA SER A 18 18.94 -0.49 25.52
C SER A 18 19.01 0.11 24.12
N VAL A 19 19.70 -0.57 23.20
CA VAL A 19 19.59 -0.28 21.77
C VAL A 19 18.16 -0.64 21.37
N ALA A 20 17.27 0.35 21.38
CA ALA A 20 16.00 0.24 20.68
C ALA A 20 16.37 0.03 19.21
N ARG A 21 16.05 -1.15 18.68
CA ARG A 21 16.15 -1.40 17.25
C ARG A 21 15.17 -0.42 16.59
N GLU A 22 15.68 0.67 16.02
CA GLU A 22 14.89 1.53 15.13
C GLU A 22 14.39 0.62 14.01
N ASN A 23 13.09 0.31 14.01
CA ASN A 23 12.48 -0.24 12.83
C ASN A 23 12.53 0.86 11.76
N PRO A 24 12.98 0.59 10.53
CA PRO A 24 12.93 1.59 9.49
C PRO A 24 11.47 1.93 9.22
N GLY A 25 11.15 3.22 9.38
CA GLY A 25 9.85 3.80 9.09
C GLY A 25 10.01 4.89 8.03
N ILE A 26 9.07 4.98 7.10
CA ILE A 26 8.92 6.16 6.25
C ILE A 26 7.86 7.04 6.91
N GLU A 27 8.19 8.32 7.11
CA GLU A 27 7.21 9.36 7.42
C GLU A 27 7.31 10.46 6.37
N GLU A 28 6.19 10.74 5.70
CA GLU A 28 6.08 11.80 4.70
C GLU A 28 4.84 12.65 5.02
N THR A 29 5.06 13.95 5.26
CA THR A 29 3.96 14.90 5.44
C THR A 29 3.56 15.49 4.09
N LEU A 30 2.30 15.30 3.72
CA LEU A 30 1.66 15.91 2.56
C LEU A 30 1.01 17.21 2.97
N GLN A 31 1.22 18.25 2.19
CA GLN A 31 0.65 19.58 2.39
C GLN A 31 -0.31 19.88 1.23
N PHE A 32 -1.47 20.45 1.56
CA PHE A 32 -2.56 20.71 0.63
C PHE A 32 -2.93 22.20 0.67
N SER A 33 -3.20 22.77 -0.51
CA SER A 33 -3.82 24.09 -0.60
C SER A 33 -5.27 24.05 -0.10
N GLU A 34 -5.92 25.21 -0.02
CA GLU A 34 -7.36 25.23 0.23
C GLU A 34 -8.10 24.75 -1.03
N PRO A 35 -9.11 23.87 -0.91
CA PRO A 35 -9.85 23.38 -2.06
C PRO A 35 -10.61 24.53 -2.75
N ALA A 36 -10.44 24.65 -4.06
CA ALA A 36 -11.23 25.55 -4.88
C ALA A 36 -12.53 24.87 -5.32
N PHE A 37 -13.65 25.57 -5.19
CA PHE A 37 -14.96 25.09 -5.66
C PHE A 37 -15.45 25.94 -6.81
N GLU A 38 -15.53 25.35 -8.00
CA GLU A 38 -16.02 25.99 -9.21
C GLU A 38 -17.44 25.53 -9.52
N GLU A 39 -18.38 26.46 -9.65
CA GLU A 39 -19.76 26.12 -9.97
C GLU A 39 -20.01 26.12 -11.48
N HIS A 40 -20.51 25.00 -12.00
CA HIS A 40 -20.91 24.87 -13.40
C HIS A 40 -22.28 24.18 -13.49
N GLY A 41 -23.26 24.89 -14.05
CA GLY A 41 -24.64 24.41 -14.09
C GLY A 41 -25.18 24.17 -12.68
N ASP A 42 -25.70 22.96 -12.44
CA ASP A 42 -26.35 22.58 -11.18
C ASP A 42 -25.38 22.06 -10.11
N TYR A 43 -24.09 21.88 -10.45
CA TYR A 43 -23.10 21.27 -9.56
C TYR A 43 -21.89 22.16 -9.30
N ALA A 44 -21.19 21.85 -8.21
CA ALA A 44 -19.86 22.33 -7.90
C ALA A 44 -18.81 21.27 -8.26
N TYR A 45 -17.63 21.72 -8.68
CA TYR A 45 -16.47 20.90 -8.96
C TYR A 45 -15.36 21.32 -8.01
N VAL A 46 -14.81 20.36 -7.29
CA VAL A 46 -13.72 20.61 -6.34
C VAL A 46 -12.38 20.33 -7.00
N ALA A 47 -11.49 21.31 -6.94
CA ALA A 47 -10.12 21.21 -7.40
C ALA A 47 -9.15 21.44 -6.25
N LEU A 48 -8.06 20.67 -6.26
CA LEU A 48 -6.98 20.78 -5.30
C LEU A 48 -5.67 20.51 -6.02
N ASP A 49 -4.65 21.32 -5.77
CA ASP A 49 -3.37 21.22 -6.49
C ASP A 49 -2.71 19.86 -6.26
N ALA A 50 -2.02 19.38 -7.30
CA ALA A 50 -1.33 18.08 -7.31
C ALA A 50 -2.23 16.86 -7.02
N CYS A 51 -3.56 17.02 -7.06
CA CYS A 51 -4.52 15.94 -6.87
C CYS A 51 -5.19 15.56 -8.19
N SER A 52 -5.51 14.27 -8.31
CA SER A 52 -6.41 13.73 -9.33
C SER A 52 -7.83 13.63 -8.79
N SER A 53 -8.84 13.46 -9.64
CA SER A 53 -10.23 13.30 -9.21
C SER A 53 -10.63 11.83 -9.11
N MET A 54 -11.30 11.45 -8.03
CA MET A 54 -11.89 10.13 -7.87
C MET A 54 -12.98 9.91 -8.91
N TYR A 55 -12.87 8.81 -9.66
CA TYR A 55 -13.84 8.43 -10.69
C TYR A 55 -14.52 7.11 -10.31
N THR A 56 -15.59 7.21 -9.51
CA THR A 56 -16.50 6.10 -9.25
C THR A 56 -17.89 6.56 -9.68
N GLU A 57 -18.45 5.88 -10.68
CA GLU A 57 -19.72 6.29 -11.31
C GLU A 57 -20.80 6.60 -10.27
N GLY A 58 -21.39 7.78 -10.37
CA GLY A 58 -22.44 8.26 -9.47
C GLY A 58 -21.98 8.67 -8.08
N TYR A 59 -20.69 8.60 -7.77
CA TYR A 59 -20.11 9.14 -6.53
C TYR A 59 -19.54 10.54 -6.78
N PRO A 60 -19.45 11.39 -5.74
CA PRO A 60 -18.87 12.72 -5.84
C PRO A 60 -17.43 12.71 -6.42
N LEU A 61 -17.17 13.60 -7.37
CA LEU A 61 -15.84 13.86 -7.92
C LEU A 61 -15.00 14.60 -6.88
N LEU A 62 -14.24 13.86 -6.06
CA LEU A 62 -13.39 14.41 -5.00
C LEU A 62 -11.91 14.30 -5.35
N PRO A 63 -11.06 15.26 -4.92
CA PRO A 63 -9.63 15.19 -5.13
C PRO A 63 -8.99 14.10 -4.26
N TYR A 64 -7.98 13.43 -4.81
CA TYR A 64 -7.09 12.52 -4.10
C TYR A 64 -5.68 12.60 -4.67
N ILE A 65 -4.69 12.28 -3.84
CA ILE A 65 -3.29 12.14 -4.28
C ILE A 65 -2.82 10.70 -4.09
N THR A 66 -1.92 10.25 -4.96
CA THR A 66 -1.33 8.91 -4.87
C THR A 66 0.13 9.01 -4.50
N LYS A 67 0.54 8.26 -3.46
CA LYS A 67 1.93 8.08 -3.08
C LYS A 67 2.31 6.62 -3.21
N THR A 68 3.43 6.34 -3.88
CA THR A 68 3.95 4.99 -4.05
C THR A 68 5.34 4.93 -3.46
N TYR A 69 5.53 4.02 -2.51
CA TYR A 69 6.82 3.73 -1.88
C TYR A 69 7.33 2.40 -2.43
N THR A 70 8.54 2.41 -2.96
CA THR A 70 9.20 1.23 -3.54
C THR A 70 10.14 0.62 -2.51
N PHE A 71 10.02 -0.68 -2.29
CA PHE A 71 10.85 -1.45 -1.37
C PHE A 71 11.53 -2.63 -2.08
N PRO A 72 12.67 -3.12 -1.57
CA PRO A 72 13.23 -4.39 -2.00
C PRO A 72 12.18 -5.51 -1.91
N LEU A 73 12.17 -6.41 -2.90
CA LEU A 73 11.28 -7.56 -2.89
C LEU A 73 11.45 -8.38 -1.61
N GLY A 74 10.33 -8.73 -0.99
CA GLY A 74 10.29 -9.48 0.27
C GLY A 74 10.29 -8.63 1.52
N THR A 75 10.30 -7.31 1.38
CA THR A 75 10.02 -6.41 2.49
C THR A 75 8.64 -6.71 3.07
N LYS A 76 8.59 -6.93 4.38
CA LYS A 76 7.34 -7.08 5.12
C LYS A 76 6.86 -5.71 5.56
N ILE A 77 5.66 -5.33 5.13
CA ILE A 77 4.99 -4.12 5.59
C ILE A 77 4.29 -4.44 6.91
N ASN A 78 4.71 -3.79 7.99
CA ASN A 78 4.18 -4.02 9.33
C ASN A 78 2.92 -3.21 9.56
N SER A 79 2.90 -1.95 9.11
CA SER A 79 1.70 -1.11 9.13
C SER A 79 1.79 0.06 8.18
N ILE A 80 0.64 0.51 7.70
CA ILE A 80 0.46 1.75 6.93
C ILE A 80 -0.53 2.59 7.73
N ARG A 81 -0.20 3.85 8.00
CA ARG A 81 -1.08 4.82 8.66
C ARG A 81 -1.06 6.11 7.87
N VAL A 82 -2.21 6.77 7.80
CA VAL A 82 -2.29 8.16 7.35
C VAL A 82 -3.03 8.93 8.43
N ILE A 83 -2.35 9.94 8.98
CA ILE A 83 -2.81 10.73 10.10
C ILE A 83 -3.19 12.11 9.55
N PRO A 84 -4.49 12.47 9.51
CA PRO A 84 -4.89 13.82 9.16
C PRO A 84 -4.49 14.80 10.26
N GLY A 85 -4.13 16.02 9.86
CA GLY A 85 -4.06 17.16 10.78
C GLY A 85 -5.45 17.68 11.14
N ASP A 86 -5.52 18.96 11.50
CA ASP A 86 -6.78 19.62 11.82
C ASP A 86 -7.73 19.66 10.61
N THR A 87 -8.99 19.36 10.88
CA THR A 87 -10.06 19.36 9.88
C THR A 87 -10.81 20.67 9.87
N GLU A 88 -11.07 21.20 8.68
CA GLU A 88 -11.92 22.35 8.46
C GLU A 88 -13.19 21.93 7.70
N THR A 89 -14.32 22.60 7.98
CA THR A 89 -15.62 22.29 7.34
C THR A 89 -16.08 23.46 6.48
N ILE A 90 -16.54 23.15 5.28
CA ILE A 90 -17.07 24.10 4.30
C ILE A 90 -18.49 23.68 3.94
N THR A 91 -19.46 24.57 4.16
CA THR A 91 -20.83 24.41 3.63
C THR A 91 -20.87 24.90 2.19
N LEU A 92 -21.45 24.09 1.30
CA LEU A 92 -21.52 24.38 -0.13
C LEU A 92 -22.89 24.96 -0.51
N SER A 93 -22.90 25.78 -1.56
CA SER A 93 -24.09 26.32 -2.23
C SER A 93 -24.75 25.30 -3.16
N LYS A 94 -23.93 24.51 -3.86
CA LYS A 94 -24.35 23.43 -4.78
C LYS A 94 -23.72 22.11 -4.37
N LYS A 95 -24.35 21.01 -4.80
CA LYS A 95 -23.79 19.67 -4.57
C LYS A 95 -22.54 19.46 -5.42
N ILE A 96 -21.59 18.68 -4.92
CA ILE A 96 -20.44 18.27 -5.72
C ILE A 96 -20.91 17.37 -6.86
N ALA A 97 -20.38 17.55 -8.07
CA ALA A 97 -20.76 16.79 -9.25
C ALA A 97 -20.47 15.28 -9.10
N PRO A 98 -21.41 14.39 -9.51
CA PRO A 98 -21.14 12.97 -9.55
C PRO A 98 -20.23 12.61 -10.73
N ALA A 99 -19.43 11.55 -10.60
CA ALA A 99 -18.62 11.06 -11.71
C ALA A 99 -19.54 10.43 -12.77
N PRO A 100 -19.37 10.78 -14.06
CA PRO A 100 -20.14 10.15 -15.14
C PRO A 100 -19.69 8.69 -15.36
N PRO A 101 -20.53 7.84 -16.00
CA PRO A 101 -20.13 6.51 -16.42
C PRO A 101 -18.97 6.55 -17.42
N ALA A 102 -18.19 5.48 -17.45
CA ALA A 102 -17.15 5.31 -18.46
C ALA A 102 -17.77 5.17 -19.86
N VAL A 103 -17.14 5.79 -20.85
CA VAL A 103 -17.52 5.67 -22.26
C VAL A 103 -16.39 5.13 -23.10
N ILE A 104 -16.77 4.44 -24.18
CA ILE A 104 -15.82 3.96 -25.19
C ILE A 104 -15.23 5.18 -25.89
N VAL A 105 -13.90 5.25 -25.94
CA VAL A 105 -13.18 6.29 -26.68
C VAL A 105 -13.61 6.27 -28.14
N GLY A 106 -14.10 7.41 -28.65
CA GLY A 106 -14.57 7.55 -30.03
C GLY A 106 -16.04 7.20 -30.28
N SER A 107 -16.81 6.82 -29.26
CA SER A 107 -18.26 6.59 -29.38
C SER A 107 -19.06 7.85 -29.74
N GLY A 108 -18.53 9.04 -29.42
CA GLY A 108 -19.26 10.30 -29.53
C GLY A 108 -20.29 10.53 -28.41
N ASP A 109 -20.46 9.55 -27.52
CA ASP A 109 -21.36 9.66 -26.37
C ASP A 109 -20.76 10.59 -25.31
N VAL A 110 -21.56 11.57 -24.88
CA VAL A 110 -21.25 12.44 -23.73
C VAL A 110 -22.19 12.04 -22.60
N PRO A 111 -21.74 11.15 -21.70
CA PRO A 111 -22.59 10.65 -20.63
C PRO A 111 -22.88 11.77 -19.64
N GLN A 112 -24.15 11.91 -19.27
CA GLN A 112 -24.54 12.90 -18.26
C GLN A 112 -24.23 12.37 -16.85
N PRO A 113 -23.67 13.21 -15.97
CA PRO A 113 -23.51 12.88 -14.56
C PRO A 113 -24.86 12.54 -13.93
N ARG A 114 -24.92 11.48 -13.11
CA ARG A 114 -26.13 11.09 -12.36
C ARG A 114 -25.76 10.83 -10.91
N GLU A 115 -26.49 11.41 -9.97
CA GLU A 115 -26.29 11.15 -8.55
C GLU A 115 -26.55 9.67 -8.22
N GLY A 116 -25.55 9.00 -7.67
CA GLY A 116 -25.67 7.63 -7.17
C GLY A 116 -26.23 7.56 -5.75
N ALA A 117 -26.31 6.35 -5.19
CA ALA A 117 -26.94 6.11 -3.88
C ALA A 117 -26.32 6.91 -2.72
N ILE A 118 -25.02 7.23 -2.80
CA ILE A 118 -24.29 7.99 -1.77
C ILE A 118 -24.86 9.39 -1.56
N TYR A 119 -25.52 9.98 -2.57
CA TYR A 119 -26.11 11.32 -2.47
C TYR A 119 -27.33 11.42 -1.55
N SER A 120 -27.94 10.27 -1.22
CA SER A 120 -29.09 10.17 -0.33
C SER A 120 -28.71 9.64 1.06
N GLN A 121 -27.42 9.45 1.34
CA GLN A 121 -26.91 8.92 2.60
C GLN A 121 -26.25 10.03 3.41
N ASP A 122 -26.61 10.14 4.69
CA ASP A 122 -26.01 11.11 5.62
C ASP A 122 -24.64 10.61 6.13
N VAL A 123 -23.69 10.46 5.21
CA VAL A 123 -22.34 9.95 5.45
C VAL A 123 -21.30 10.77 4.68
N PHE A 124 -20.08 10.84 5.22
CA PHE A 124 -18.95 11.44 4.51
C PHE A 124 -18.30 10.41 3.59
N TYR A 125 -18.22 10.75 2.30
CA TYR A 125 -17.49 10.00 1.28
C TYR A 125 -16.18 10.71 0.89
N PRO A 126 -15.06 10.00 0.68
CA PRO A 126 -14.85 8.62 1.12
C PRO A 126 -14.94 8.51 2.65
N GLU A 127 -15.23 7.30 3.15
CA GLU A 127 -15.38 7.04 4.60
C GLU A 127 -14.02 7.08 5.33
N ALA A 128 -12.98 6.58 4.68
CA ALA A 128 -11.62 6.61 5.20
C ALA A 128 -10.84 7.77 4.58
N TRP A 129 -9.84 8.25 5.30
CA TRP A 129 -8.88 9.27 4.84
C TRP A 129 -7.87 8.75 3.81
N TYR A 130 -7.75 7.43 3.68
CA TYR A 130 -6.88 6.82 2.71
C TYR A 130 -7.32 5.40 2.36
N ARG A 131 -6.82 4.89 1.25
CA ARG A 131 -6.81 3.46 0.89
C ARG A 131 -5.40 3.08 0.52
N SER A 132 -4.95 1.90 0.97
CA SER A 132 -3.62 1.40 0.62
C SER A 132 -3.69 0.04 -0.05
N SER A 133 -2.65 -0.28 -0.82
CA SER A 133 -2.44 -1.59 -1.40
C SER A 133 -0.95 -1.92 -1.42
N ILE A 134 -0.64 -3.19 -1.22
CA ILE A 134 0.72 -3.73 -1.32
C ILE A 134 0.73 -4.66 -2.52
N THR A 135 1.58 -4.37 -3.49
CA THR A 135 1.71 -5.16 -4.72
C THR A 135 3.16 -5.51 -4.96
N VAL A 136 3.41 -6.49 -5.82
CA VAL A 136 4.73 -6.79 -6.35
C VAL A 136 4.71 -6.51 -7.84
N GLY A 137 5.72 -5.80 -8.33
CA GLY A 137 5.82 -5.44 -9.74
C GLY A 137 7.27 -5.35 -10.19
N ILE A 138 7.47 -4.89 -11.43
CA ILE A 138 8.78 -4.70 -12.02
C ILE A 138 8.98 -3.21 -12.28
N GLU A 139 10.06 -2.64 -11.77
CA GLU A 139 10.52 -1.30 -12.12
C GLU A 139 11.95 -1.39 -12.64
N LYS A 140 12.19 -0.85 -13.84
CA LYS A 140 13.51 -0.87 -14.50
C LYS A 140 14.18 -2.25 -14.60
N GLY A 141 13.38 -3.32 -14.69
CA GLY A 141 13.85 -4.71 -14.83
C GLY A 141 14.04 -5.44 -13.50
N GLU A 142 13.92 -4.76 -12.36
CA GLU A 142 14.04 -5.35 -11.03
C GLU A 142 12.66 -5.52 -10.38
N ARG A 143 12.49 -6.63 -9.64
CA ARG A 143 11.25 -6.87 -8.90
C ARG A 143 11.27 -6.11 -7.57
N HIS A 144 10.19 -5.41 -7.28
CA HIS A 144 10.02 -4.63 -6.07
C HIS A 144 8.67 -4.91 -5.42
N THR A 145 8.60 -4.64 -4.11
CA THR A 145 7.34 -4.49 -3.38
C THR A 145 6.94 -3.01 -3.45
N PHE A 146 5.75 -2.72 -3.94
CA PHE A 146 5.18 -1.37 -3.99
C PHE A 146 4.10 -1.21 -2.94
N VAL A 147 4.18 -0.14 -2.16
CA VAL A 147 3.10 0.31 -1.28
C VAL A 147 2.48 1.55 -1.90
N THR A 148 1.28 1.42 -2.43
CA THR A 148 0.53 2.53 -3.00
C THR A 148 -0.55 3.00 -2.02
N VAL A 149 -0.52 4.27 -1.66
CA VAL A 149 -1.43 4.94 -0.75
C VAL A 149 -2.18 6.02 -1.53
N HIS A 150 -3.50 5.85 -1.67
CA HIS A 150 -4.39 6.91 -2.12
C HIS A 150 -4.86 7.69 -0.89
N VAL A 151 -4.55 8.99 -0.84
CA VAL A 151 -4.86 9.89 0.27
C VAL A 151 -5.98 10.83 -0.17
N PHE A 152 -7.00 10.99 0.69
CA PHE A 152 -8.23 11.72 0.41
C PHE A 152 -8.31 12.99 1.25
N PRO A 153 -7.70 14.11 0.82
CA PRO A 153 -7.66 15.35 1.60
C PRO A 153 -9.01 16.05 1.75
N VAL A 154 -10.00 15.70 0.91
CA VAL A 154 -11.37 16.24 0.96
C VAL A 154 -12.36 15.09 1.05
N ARG A 155 -13.33 15.23 1.97
CA ARG A 155 -14.45 14.31 2.16
C ARG A 155 -15.75 15.09 2.11
N TYR A 156 -16.81 14.51 1.58
CA TYR A 156 -18.07 15.22 1.33
C TYR A 156 -19.28 14.42 1.79
N ASN A 157 -20.23 15.12 2.43
CA ASN A 157 -21.55 14.62 2.77
C ASN A 157 -22.59 15.34 1.91
N ALA A 158 -23.28 14.57 1.07
CA ALA A 158 -24.23 15.11 0.10
C ALA A 158 -25.58 15.54 0.70
N VAL A 159 -26.02 14.92 1.80
CA VAL A 159 -27.27 15.27 2.48
C VAL A 159 -27.13 16.59 3.22
N ARG A 160 -25.99 16.78 3.89
CA ARG A 160 -25.66 18.04 4.58
C ARG A 160 -25.13 19.12 3.64
N ASN A 161 -24.70 18.73 2.46
CA ASN A 161 -23.97 19.56 1.50
C ASN A 161 -22.73 20.23 2.12
N GLU A 162 -21.95 19.42 2.85
CA GLU A 162 -20.76 19.87 3.59
C GLU A 162 -19.53 19.08 3.13
N ALA A 163 -18.43 19.79 2.91
CA ALA A 163 -17.12 19.21 2.69
C ALA A 163 -16.25 19.40 3.94
N ILE A 164 -15.54 18.34 4.34
CA ILE A 164 -14.47 18.41 5.34
C ILE A 164 -13.15 18.28 4.59
N TYR A 165 -12.20 19.15 4.89
CA TYR A 165 -10.86 19.09 4.31
C TYR A 165 -9.77 19.25 5.37
N VAL A 166 -8.56 18.85 5.00
CA VAL A 166 -7.35 18.97 5.84
C VAL A 166 -6.24 19.65 5.04
N ARG A 167 -5.45 20.47 5.72
CA ARG A 167 -4.28 21.13 5.11
C ARG A 167 -3.04 20.25 5.10
N GLU A 168 -2.99 19.25 5.98
CA GLU A 168 -1.88 18.33 6.05
C GLU A 168 -2.31 16.91 6.42
N MET A 169 -1.56 15.93 5.89
CA MET A 169 -1.69 14.52 6.24
C MET A 169 -0.32 13.86 6.28
N THR A 170 -0.02 13.15 7.35
CA THR A 170 1.24 12.42 7.49
C THR A 170 1.02 10.95 7.13
N VAL A 171 1.73 10.48 6.10
CA VAL A 171 1.79 9.07 5.70
C VAL A 171 2.95 8.42 6.45
N ALA A 172 2.65 7.38 7.23
CA ALA A 172 3.63 6.59 7.97
C ALA A 172 3.58 5.12 7.51
N VAL A 173 4.73 4.59 7.06
CA VAL A 173 4.88 3.19 6.65
C VAL A 173 5.98 2.53 7.47
N ASP A 174 5.57 1.59 8.33
CA ASP A 174 6.50 0.78 9.11
C ASP A 174 6.79 -0.52 8.37
N TYR A 175 8.06 -0.86 8.20
CA TYR A 175 8.45 -2.05 7.44
C TYR A 175 9.66 -2.77 8.03
N THR A 176 9.85 -4.00 7.58
CA THR A 176 11.02 -4.80 7.90
C THR A 176 11.61 -5.32 6.59
N PRO A 177 12.82 -4.85 6.21
CA PRO A 177 13.53 -5.37 5.06
C PRO A 177 13.72 -6.89 5.16
N PRO A 178 13.81 -7.60 4.04
CA PRO A 178 14.11 -9.02 4.06
C PRO A 178 15.51 -9.25 4.65
N SER A 179 15.67 -10.32 5.44
CA SER A 179 16.98 -10.66 6.04
C SER A 179 17.98 -11.19 5.00
N HIS A 180 17.48 -11.73 3.89
CA HIS A 180 18.22 -12.23 2.75
C HIS A 180 17.45 -11.87 1.47
N PRO A 181 18.12 -11.61 0.33
CA PRO A 181 17.42 -11.40 -0.93
C PRO A 181 16.44 -12.55 -1.23
N LEU A 182 15.19 -12.25 -1.56
CA LEU A 182 14.22 -13.29 -1.93
C LEU A 182 14.50 -13.91 -3.30
N LEU A 183 15.19 -13.16 -4.16
CA LEU A 183 15.69 -13.66 -5.42
C LEU A 183 17.20 -13.77 -5.27
N THR A 184 17.64 -14.92 -4.80
CA THR A 184 19.00 -15.36 -5.03
C THR A 184 19.04 -15.94 -6.44
N ASN A 185 20.16 -15.72 -7.13
CA ASN A 185 20.44 -16.45 -8.37
C ASN A 185 20.73 -17.90 -7.96
N ASP A 186 19.66 -18.64 -7.70
CA ASP A 186 19.74 -20.01 -7.20
C ASP A 186 20.35 -20.91 -8.26
N ALA A 187 20.86 -22.06 -7.84
CA ALA A 187 21.48 -23.06 -8.71
C ALA A 187 20.59 -23.55 -9.86
N TYR A 188 19.31 -23.15 -9.90
CA TYR A 188 18.29 -23.58 -10.84
C TYR A 188 17.50 -22.39 -11.41
N ASP A 189 17.39 -22.34 -12.73
CA ASP A 189 16.60 -21.39 -13.51
C ASP A 189 15.10 -21.76 -13.60
N LEU A 190 14.77 -23.04 -13.38
CA LEU A 190 13.41 -23.57 -13.50
C LEU A 190 13.06 -24.54 -12.36
N LEU A 191 11.97 -24.22 -11.65
CA LEU A 191 11.30 -25.12 -10.71
C LEU A 191 10.06 -25.73 -11.37
N ILE A 192 9.99 -27.06 -11.44
CA ILE A 192 8.79 -27.79 -11.83
C ILE A 192 8.16 -28.37 -10.56
N VAL A 193 6.95 -27.92 -10.22
CA VAL A 193 6.19 -28.48 -9.10
C VAL A 193 5.15 -29.46 -9.62
N ALA A 194 5.20 -30.71 -9.16
CA ALA A 194 4.23 -31.74 -9.58
C ALA A 194 4.01 -32.82 -8.50
N PRO A 195 2.84 -33.49 -8.48
CA PRO A 195 2.65 -34.68 -7.66
C PRO A 195 3.69 -35.76 -7.92
N GLN A 196 4.07 -36.51 -6.88
CA GLN A 196 5.10 -37.55 -6.93
C GLN A 196 4.88 -38.56 -8.08
N LYS A 197 3.63 -38.87 -8.37
CA LYS A 197 3.24 -39.81 -9.46
C LYS A 197 3.63 -39.34 -10.86
N TYR A 198 3.93 -38.06 -11.07
CA TYR A 198 4.31 -37.49 -12.36
C TYR A 198 5.81 -37.25 -12.51
N VAL A 199 6.62 -37.46 -11.48
CA VAL A 199 8.06 -37.19 -11.52
C VAL A 199 8.75 -37.99 -12.63
N SER A 200 8.41 -39.27 -12.77
CA SER A 200 9.01 -40.16 -13.79
C SER A 200 8.74 -39.68 -15.22
N ILE A 201 7.55 -39.15 -15.50
CA ILE A 201 7.19 -38.65 -16.84
C ILE A 201 7.74 -37.24 -17.11
N LEU A 202 8.08 -36.48 -16.06
CA LEU A 202 8.66 -35.14 -16.15
C LEU A 202 10.19 -35.17 -16.23
N GLN A 203 10.83 -36.28 -15.86
CA GLN A 203 12.28 -36.43 -15.92
C GLN A 203 12.86 -36.10 -17.31
N PRO A 204 12.29 -36.58 -18.44
CA PRO A 204 12.79 -36.21 -19.77
C PRO A 204 12.72 -34.71 -20.07
N LEU A 205 11.73 -34.00 -19.52
CA LEU A 205 11.61 -32.55 -19.67
C LEU A 205 12.71 -31.82 -18.88
N LYS A 206 12.99 -32.27 -17.65
CA LYS A 206 14.11 -31.74 -16.86
C LYS A 206 15.43 -31.94 -17.60
N ASP A 207 15.71 -33.16 -18.05
CA ASP A 207 16.95 -33.51 -18.75
C ASP A 207 17.12 -32.66 -20.04
N HIS A 208 16.04 -32.46 -20.79
CA HIS A 208 16.04 -31.58 -21.96
C HIS A 208 16.34 -30.12 -21.59
N LYS A 209 15.78 -29.59 -20.49
CA LYS A 209 16.03 -28.21 -20.08
C LYS A 209 17.47 -28.01 -19.61
N ASP A 210 17.99 -28.95 -18.81
CA ASP A 210 19.38 -28.95 -18.38
C ASP A 210 20.33 -29.01 -19.58
N SER A 211 20.04 -29.84 -20.59
CA SER A 211 20.87 -29.96 -21.80
C SER A 211 20.90 -28.68 -22.65
N HIS A 212 19.97 -27.77 -22.43
CA HIS A 212 19.89 -26.46 -23.09
C HIS A 212 20.32 -25.31 -22.17
N GLY A 213 21.03 -25.62 -21.07
CA GLY A 213 21.60 -24.64 -20.15
C GLY A 213 20.57 -23.96 -19.25
N VAL A 214 19.39 -24.56 -19.06
CA VAL A 214 18.38 -24.12 -18.10
C VAL A 214 18.40 -25.09 -16.92
N ALA A 215 19.12 -24.74 -15.87
CA ALA A 215 19.25 -25.58 -14.70
C ALA A 215 17.87 -25.82 -14.07
N THR A 216 17.39 -27.05 -14.08
CA THR A 216 16.00 -27.38 -13.72
C THR A 216 15.95 -28.31 -12.52
N ILE A 217 15.03 -28.07 -11.60
CA ILE A 217 14.71 -28.95 -10.48
C ILE A 217 13.23 -29.35 -10.51
N ILE A 218 12.93 -30.59 -10.13
CA ILE A 218 11.56 -31.06 -9.91
C ILE A 218 11.38 -31.20 -8.40
N GLU A 219 10.42 -30.48 -7.82
CA GLU A 219 9.99 -30.66 -6.43
C GLU A 219 8.56 -31.17 -6.37
N THR A 220 8.28 -32.02 -5.39
CA THR A 220 6.94 -32.63 -5.30
C THR A 220 5.99 -31.83 -4.45
N THR A 221 4.71 -31.83 -4.81
CA THR A 221 3.67 -31.23 -3.97
C THR A 221 3.66 -31.84 -2.58
N GLU A 222 3.88 -33.15 -2.48
CA GLU A 222 3.94 -33.88 -1.23
C GLU A 222 5.10 -33.40 -0.35
N THR A 223 6.30 -33.24 -0.93
CA THR A 223 7.47 -32.67 -0.24
C THR A 223 7.19 -31.24 0.24
N ILE A 224 6.61 -30.40 -0.62
CA ILE A 224 6.34 -28.99 -0.30
C ILE A 224 5.36 -28.89 0.87
N LEU A 225 4.23 -29.61 0.78
CA LEU A 225 3.17 -29.54 1.78
C LEU A 225 3.58 -30.14 3.14
N SER A 226 4.54 -31.06 3.17
CA SER A 226 5.08 -31.64 4.40
C SER A 226 6.23 -30.84 5.02
N SER A 227 7.03 -30.15 4.20
CA SER A 227 8.32 -29.58 4.63
C SER A 227 8.27 -28.08 4.86
N TYR A 228 7.30 -27.38 4.26
CA TYR A 228 7.17 -25.93 4.36
C TYR A 228 6.04 -25.54 5.30
N SER A 229 6.26 -24.46 6.05
CA SER A 229 5.25 -23.86 6.91
C SER A 229 4.36 -22.92 6.09
N GLY A 230 3.07 -22.88 6.45
CA GLY A 230 2.07 -22.02 5.83
C GLY A 230 0.74 -22.24 6.52
N ARG A 231 -0.13 -21.24 6.51
CA ARG A 231 -1.48 -21.32 7.09
C ARG A 231 -2.34 -22.35 6.38
N ASP A 232 -2.16 -22.51 5.08
CA ASP A 232 -2.83 -23.48 4.23
C ASP A 232 -1.90 -24.00 3.12
N ASP A 233 -2.39 -24.93 2.31
CA ASP A 233 -1.61 -25.59 1.25
C ASP A 233 -1.18 -24.61 0.14
N ALA A 234 -1.96 -23.54 -0.10
CA ALA A 234 -1.61 -22.53 -1.09
C ALA A 234 -0.47 -21.63 -0.59
N GLU A 235 -0.47 -21.26 0.69
CA GLU A 235 0.61 -20.50 1.31
C GLU A 235 1.90 -21.32 1.41
N LYS A 236 1.81 -22.63 1.65
CA LYS A 236 3.00 -23.52 1.64
C LYS A 236 3.67 -23.62 0.26
N LEU A 237 2.91 -23.42 -0.82
CA LEU A 237 3.42 -23.45 -2.20
C LEU A 237 4.00 -22.10 -2.67
N LYS A 238 3.59 -21.00 -2.02
CA LYS A 238 3.91 -19.62 -2.41
C LYS A 238 5.33 -19.22 -2.08
#